data_AF-A0A7D9IDJ7-F1
#
_entry.id   AF-A0A7D9IDJ7-F1
#
_cell.length_a   1.000
_cell.length_b   1.000
_cell.length_c   1.000
_cell.angle_alpha   90.00
_cell.angle_beta   90.00
_cell.angle_gamma   90.00
#
_symmetry.space_group_name_H-M   'P 1'
#
loop_
_entity.id
_entity.type
_entity.pdbx_description
1 polymer ?
#
loop_
_entity_poly.entity_id
_entity_poly.type
_entity_poly.pdbx_seq_one_letter_code
_entity_poly.pdbx_strand_id
1 'polypeptide(L)'
;MSELPLQFVWCENSKSIFRQTLKSAEIQQKLYEFTKSDFTNDLNGVNKCVSELQNILLDTSKKSLKIKKNKLRKRENVAQKKWFDKDAESNDTISENSLIKNIKIQPTLNDLESDKNSKNSPKDSEWFSHFEQLHCKHQISNKEHEGIIENLKHIVNSKNLLNELDTEITNEEILNAAKKIKTKKLHTQIELIMK
;
A
#
# COMPACT_ATOMS: atom_id res chain seq x y z
N MET A 1 22.29 9.38 25.70
CA MET A 1 22.69 8.63 24.49
C MET A 1 21.45 7.92 23.98
N SER A 2 20.94 8.31 22.82
CA SER A 2 19.79 7.67 22.19
C SER A 2 20.18 6.30 21.65
N GLU A 3 19.44 5.25 22.00
CA GLU A 3 19.62 3.91 21.43
C GLU A 3 19.27 3.95 19.93
N LEU A 4 20.12 3.34 19.11
CA LEU A 4 19.86 3.22 17.68
C LEU A 4 18.59 2.38 17.45
N PRO A 5 17.70 2.78 16.53
CA PRO A 5 16.47 2.05 16.27
C PRO A 5 16.77 0.64 15.72
N LEU A 6 15.98 -0.34 16.16
CA LEU A 6 16.07 -1.73 15.71
C LEU A 6 15.82 -1.79 14.19
N GLN A 7 16.79 -2.31 13.44
CA GLN A 7 16.64 -2.51 12.00
C GLN A 7 16.15 -3.93 11.73
N PHE A 8 14.96 -4.03 11.13
CA PHE A 8 14.45 -5.29 10.58
C PHE A 8 15.02 -5.53 9.19
N VAL A 9 15.39 -6.78 8.88
CA VAL A 9 15.91 -7.15 7.57
C VAL A 9 14.90 -8.05 6.87
N TRP A 10 14.46 -7.61 5.68
CA TRP A 10 13.71 -8.47 4.78
C TRP A 10 14.67 -9.39 4.03
N CYS A 11 14.44 -10.70 4.11
CA CYS A 11 15.19 -11.71 3.39
C CYS A 11 14.27 -12.49 2.44
N GLU A 12 14.84 -13.27 1.54
CA GLU A 12 14.08 -14.01 0.52
C GLU A 12 13.03 -14.96 1.14
N ASN A 13 13.33 -15.50 2.32
CA ASN A 13 12.42 -16.35 3.08
C ASN A 13 11.41 -15.58 3.96
N SER A 14 11.51 -14.25 4.09
CA SER A 14 10.65 -13.46 4.99
C SER A 14 9.17 -13.61 4.66
N LYS A 15 8.81 -13.72 3.38
CA LYS A 15 7.43 -13.97 2.95
C LYS A 15 6.88 -15.31 3.47
N SER A 16 7.69 -16.36 3.39
CA SER A 16 7.31 -17.70 3.87
C SER A 16 7.16 -17.71 5.39
N ILE A 17 8.14 -17.13 6.10
CA ILE A 17 8.13 -17.02 7.56
C ILE A 17 6.92 -16.22 8.03
N PHE A 18 6.61 -15.08 7.40
CA PHE A 18 5.43 -14.29 7.72
C PHE A 18 4.14 -15.09 7.57
N ARG A 19 3.98 -15.84 6.47
CA ARG A 19 2.82 -16.73 6.27
C ARG A 19 2.74 -17.83 7.32
N GLN A 20 3.87 -18.40 7.74
CA GLN A 20 3.91 -19.40 8.79
C GLN A 20 3.54 -18.79 10.16
N THR A 21 4.05 -17.60 10.47
CA THR A 21 3.71 -16.84 11.68
C THR A 21 2.23 -16.45 11.70
N LEU A 22 1.65 -16.07 10.56
CA LEU A 22 0.20 -15.85 10.46
C LEU A 22 -0.59 -17.10 10.86
N LYS A 23 -0.13 -18.29 10.49
CA LYS A 23 -0.76 -19.58 10.84
C LYS A 23 -0.47 -20.04 12.28
N SER A 24 0.34 -19.30 13.04
CA SER A 24 0.60 -19.64 14.44
C SER A 24 -0.66 -19.50 15.29
N ALA A 25 -0.82 -20.37 16.29
CA ALA A 25 -2.02 -20.42 17.13
C ALA A 25 -2.34 -19.06 17.78
N GLU A 26 -1.31 -18.35 18.27
CA GLU A 26 -1.48 -17.04 18.92
C GLU A 26 -2.04 -15.97 17.96
N ILE A 27 -1.56 -15.93 16.71
CA ILE A 27 -2.03 -14.93 15.73
C ILE A 27 -3.41 -15.33 15.20
N GLN A 28 -3.65 -16.63 14.99
CA GLN A 28 -4.96 -17.14 14.60
C GLN A 28 -6.02 -16.85 15.67
N GLN A 29 -5.67 -16.95 16.95
CA GLN A 29 -6.57 -16.56 18.04
C GLN A 29 -6.92 -15.07 17.98
N LYS A 30 -5.94 -14.19 17.79
CA LYS A 30 -6.21 -12.74 17.63
C LYS A 30 -7.07 -12.43 16.40
N LEU A 31 -6.85 -13.13 15.30
CA LEU A 31 -7.69 -13.01 14.10
C LEU A 31 -9.11 -13.49 14.38
N TYR A 32 -9.29 -14.60 15.10
CA TYR A 32 -10.60 -15.08 15.49
C TYR A 32 -11.34 -14.08 16.39
N GLU A 33 -10.66 -13.54 17.40
CA GLU A 33 -11.20 -12.50 18.27
C GLU A 33 -11.60 -11.25 17.45
N PHE A 34 -10.74 -10.81 16.53
CA PHE A 34 -11.03 -9.71 15.60
C PHE A 34 -12.27 -9.97 14.75
N THR A 35 -12.45 -11.18 14.19
CA THR A 35 -13.64 -11.51 13.39
C THR A 35 -14.93 -11.62 14.20
N LYS A 36 -14.82 -11.86 15.51
CA LYS A 36 -15.96 -11.95 16.43
C LYS A 36 -16.36 -10.59 16.99
N SER A 37 -15.47 -9.60 16.96
CA SER A 37 -15.72 -8.25 17.44
C SER A 37 -16.69 -7.51 16.53
N ASP A 38 -17.80 -7.02 17.10
CA ASP A 38 -18.73 -6.13 16.40
C ASP A 38 -18.22 -4.68 16.47
N PHE A 39 -17.65 -4.22 15.37
CA PHE A 39 -17.16 -2.85 15.22
C PHE A 39 -18.24 -1.86 14.73
N THR A 40 -19.45 -2.33 14.42
CA THR A 40 -20.52 -1.47 13.85
C THR A 40 -21.33 -0.73 14.90
N ASN A 41 -21.29 -1.17 16.15
CA ASN A 41 -22.15 -0.66 17.22
C ASN A 41 -21.57 0.54 17.97
N ASP A 42 -20.32 0.90 17.68
CA ASP A 42 -19.59 1.96 18.38
C ASP A 42 -19.27 3.10 17.41
N LEU A 43 -19.43 4.35 17.87
CA LEU A 43 -19.20 5.55 17.07
C LEU A 43 -17.74 5.65 16.60
N ASN A 44 -16.83 5.01 17.33
CA ASN A 44 -15.40 4.93 17.03
C ASN A 44 -14.96 3.54 16.53
N GLY A 45 -15.91 2.68 16.15
CA GLY A 45 -15.66 1.28 15.82
C GLY A 45 -14.74 1.08 14.63
N VAL A 46 -14.77 1.98 13.64
CA VAL A 46 -13.84 1.97 12.50
C VAL A 46 -12.39 2.18 12.97
N ASN A 47 -12.14 3.16 13.84
CA ASN A 47 -10.80 3.43 14.37
C ASN A 47 -10.29 2.28 15.23
N LYS A 48 -11.19 1.64 15.99
CA LYS A 48 -10.86 0.45 16.78
C LYS A 48 -10.52 -0.75 15.89
N CYS A 49 -11.32 -0.99 14.86
CA CYS A 49 -11.06 -2.02 13.85
C CYS A 49 -9.68 -1.84 13.20
N VAL A 50 -9.37 -0.62 12.74
CA VAL A 50 -8.07 -0.31 12.13
C VAL A 50 -6.93 -0.54 13.12
N SER A 51 -7.10 -0.10 14.36
CA SER A 51 -6.08 -0.24 15.41
C SER A 51 -5.82 -1.71 15.77
N GLU A 52 -6.87 -2.52 15.92
CA GLU A 52 -6.75 -3.96 16.21
C GLU A 52 -6.08 -4.71 15.05
N LEU A 53 -6.51 -4.43 13.80
CA LEU A 53 -5.90 -5.03 12.62
C LEU A 53 -4.42 -4.64 12.49
N GLN A 54 -4.10 -3.37 12.72
CA GLN A 54 -2.72 -2.86 12.72
C GLN A 54 -1.87 -3.59 13.77
N ASN A 55 -2.41 -3.80 14.98
CA ASN A 55 -1.71 -4.52 16.04
C ASN A 55 -1.43 -5.98 15.66
N ILE A 56 -2.40 -6.67 15.04
CA ILE A 56 -2.21 -8.04 14.55
C ILE A 56 -1.09 -8.09 13.50
N LEU A 57 -1.10 -7.15 12.55
CA LEU A 57 -0.07 -7.06 11.51
C LEU A 57 1.31 -6.73 12.09
N LEU A 58 1.39 -5.80 13.05
CA LEU A 58 2.63 -5.44 13.73
C LEU A 58 3.20 -6.62 14.52
N ASP A 59 2.38 -7.34 15.27
CA ASP A 59 2.83 -8.50 16.05
C ASP A 59 3.32 -9.62 15.15
N THR A 60 2.60 -9.87 14.04
CA THR A 60 3.01 -10.85 13.03
C THR A 60 4.35 -10.44 12.39
N SER A 61 4.50 -9.16 12.08
CA SER A 61 5.73 -8.61 11.49
C SER A 61 6.92 -8.72 12.47
N LYS A 62 6.75 -8.32 13.72
CA LYS A 62 7.79 -8.42 14.77
C LYS A 62 8.25 -9.84 14.98
N LYS A 63 7.34 -10.82 14.96
CA LYS A 63 7.68 -12.24 15.13
C LYS A 63 8.34 -12.86 13.90
N SER A 64 7.96 -12.42 12.70
CA SER A 64 8.47 -12.99 11.45
C SER A 64 9.80 -12.40 10.99
N LEU A 65 10.08 -11.14 11.35
CA LEU A 65 11.26 -10.42 10.88
C LEU A 65 12.46 -10.64 11.78
N LYS A 66 13.60 -10.94 11.16
CA LYS A 66 14.87 -11.02 11.88
C LYS A 66 15.36 -9.62 12.19
N ILE A 67 15.63 -9.36 13.47
CA ILE A 67 16.31 -8.15 13.91
C ILE A 67 17.78 -8.27 13.54
N LYS A 68 18.31 -7.28 12.81
CA LYS A 68 19.73 -7.17 12.54
C LYS A 68 20.43 -6.89 13.87
N LYS A 69 21.13 -7.88 14.41
CA LYS A 69 22.08 -7.62 15.49
C LYS A 69 23.19 -6.78 14.89
N ASN A 70 23.27 -5.51 15.29
CA ASN A 70 24.44 -4.69 14.96
C ASN A 70 25.65 -5.42 15.54
N LYS A 71 26.48 -5.99 14.66
CA LYS A 71 27.79 -6.46 15.05
C LYS A 71 28.51 -5.21 15.54
N LEU A 72 28.65 -5.05 16.86
CA LEU A 72 29.58 -4.12 17.46
C LEU A 72 30.93 -4.41 16.77
N ARG A 73 31.32 -3.54 15.84
CA ARG A 73 32.67 -3.62 15.28
C ARG A 73 33.57 -3.47 16.49
N LYS A 74 34.28 -4.53 16.88
CA LYS A 74 35.44 -4.39 17.75
C LYS A 74 36.27 -3.31 17.08
N ARG A 75 36.39 -2.14 17.72
CA ARG A 75 37.38 -1.15 17.32
C ARG A 75 38.71 -1.86 17.53
N GLU A 76 39.25 -2.49 16.49
CA GLU A 76 40.67 -2.82 16.48
C GLU A 76 41.40 -1.52 16.81
N ASN A 77 42.32 -1.57 17.77
CA ASN A 77 43.05 -0.40 18.24
C ASN A 77 43.67 0.34 17.04
N VAL A 78 42.99 1.39 16.57
CA VAL A 78 43.41 2.25 15.45
C VAL A 78 44.64 3.09 15.84
N ALA A 79 45.14 2.95 17.08
CA ALA A 79 46.37 3.56 17.56
C ALA A 79 47.60 3.27 16.68
N GLN A 80 47.55 2.29 15.77
CA GLN A 80 48.67 1.96 14.87
C GLN A 80 48.45 2.32 13.39
N LYS A 81 47.27 2.80 12.98
CA LYS A 81 47.09 3.32 11.61
C LYS A 81 47.33 4.82 11.61
N LYS A 82 48.62 5.18 11.64
CA LYS A 82 49.13 6.50 11.30
C LYS A 82 48.86 6.77 9.82
N TRP A 83 47.65 7.23 9.49
CA TRP A 83 47.25 7.52 8.10
C TRP A 83 47.81 8.84 7.57
N PHE A 84 48.37 9.70 8.43
CA PHE A 84 48.79 11.06 8.03
C PHE A 84 50.18 11.50 8.52
N ASP A 85 50.96 10.63 9.17
CA ASP A 85 52.29 11.04 9.67
C ASP A 85 53.32 11.28 8.55
N LYS A 86 53.07 10.75 7.34
CA LYS A 86 53.97 10.95 6.20
C LYS A 86 53.90 12.34 5.56
N ASP A 87 52.82 13.08 5.81
CA ASP A 87 52.60 14.39 5.18
C ASP A 87 53.03 15.55 6.09
N ALA A 88 53.53 15.26 7.30
CA ALA A 88 53.92 16.27 8.27
C ALA A 88 55.44 16.61 8.28
N GLU A 89 56.27 15.93 7.46
CA GLU A 89 57.73 16.17 7.43
C GLU A 89 58.20 17.10 6.30
N SER A 90 57.32 17.61 5.44
CA SER A 90 57.68 18.72 4.54
C SER A 90 57.47 20.05 5.25
N ASN A 91 58.55 20.55 5.86
CA ASN A 91 58.70 21.96 6.21
C ASN A 91 58.51 22.81 4.95
N ASP A 92 57.33 23.37 4.77
CA ASP A 92 57.16 24.62 4.05
C ASP A 92 56.17 25.49 4.82
N THR A 93 56.68 26.61 5.30
CA THR A 93 55.96 27.75 5.85
C THR A 93 54.89 28.23 4.86
N ILE A 94 53.69 27.68 4.93
CA ILE A 94 52.52 28.20 4.23
C ILE A 94 51.65 28.94 5.26
N SER A 95 51.65 30.26 5.10
CA SER A 95 50.83 31.26 5.78
C SER A 95 49.39 30.77 6.06
N GLU A 96 49.02 30.76 7.34
CA GLU A 96 47.69 30.33 7.85
C GLU A 96 46.51 31.16 7.32
N ASN A 97 46.75 32.23 6.56
CA ASN A 97 45.69 33.16 6.15
C ASN A 97 45.00 32.82 4.81
N SER A 98 45.42 31.79 4.06
CA SER A 98 44.86 31.50 2.72
C SER A 98 43.93 30.29 2.62
N LEU A 99 43.81 29.44 3.64
CA LEU A 99 43.10 28.15 3.52
C LEU A 99 41.65 28.14 4.08
N ILE A 100 41.22 29.20 4.76
CA ILE A 100 39.89 29.23 5.41
C ILE A 100 38.75 29.58 4.41
N LYS A 101 39.04 30.05 3.20
CA LYS A 101 37.99 30.60 2.32
C LYS A 101 37.17 29.58 1.51
N ASN A 102 37.57 28.30 1.41
CA ASN A 102 36.93 27.38 0.45
C ASN A 102 36.38 26.06 1.03
N ILE A 103 36.34 25.89 2.36
CA ILE A 103 35.64 24.73 2.93
C ILE A 103 34.15 25.04 3.02
N LYS A 104 33.41 24.81 1.93
CA LYS A 104 31.95 24.71 1.95
C LYS A 104 31.59 23.39 2.60
N ILE A 105 31.54 23.38 3.93
CA ILE A 105 31.12 22.25 4.76
C ILE A 105 29.69 21.88 4.33
N GLN A 106 29.52 20.64 3.87
CA GLN A 106 28.21 20.02 3.67
C GLN A 106 27.49 19.99 5.02
N PRO A 107 26.18 20.34 5.10
CA PRO A 107 25.47 20.42 6.36
C PRO A 107 25.49 19.07 7.07
N THR A 108 25.78 19.11 8.37
CA THR A 108 25.82 17.92 9.20
C THR A 108 24.39 17.47 9.53
N LEU A 109 24.17 16.16 9.69
CA LEU A 109 22.86 15.58 10.01
C LEU A 109 22.23 16.09 11.33
N ASN A 110 22.98 16.85 12.14
CA ASN A 110 22.47 17.47 13.35
C ASN A 110 21.77 18.82 13.10
N ASP A 111 21.98 19.43 11.93
CA ASP A 111 21.36 20.71 11.56
C ASP A 111 19.92 20.54 11.01
N LEU A 112 19.44 19.30 10.87
CA LEU A 112 18.11 18.97 10.32
C LEU A 112 17.00 18.83 11.38
N GLU A 113 17.31 18.82 12.68
CA GLU A 113 16.30 18.66 13.73
C GLU A 113 15.89 19.96 14.45
N SER A 114 16.52 21.10 14.17
CA SER A 114 16.22 22.37 14.86
C SER A 114 15.11 23.22 14.24
N ASP A 115 14.56 22.84 13.07
CA ASP A 115 13.61 23.70 12.32
C ASP A 115 12.15 23.19 12.30
N LYS A 116 11.68 22.57 13.39
CA LYS A 116 10.25 22.26 13.57
C LYS A 116 9.36 23.48 13.86
N ASN A 117 9.92 24.69 13.85
CA ASN A 117 9.17 25.95 13.98
C ASN A 117 9.15 26.81 12.70
N SER A 118 9.49 26.23 11.54
CA SER A 118 9.30 26.87 10.26
C SER A 118 7.82 26.89 9.87
N LYS A 119 7.21 28.08 9.90
CA LYS A 119 5.84 28.45 9.48
C LYS A 119 5.52 28.19 8.00
N ASN A 120 6.22 27.29 7.33
CA ASN A 120 6.03 27.01 5.91
C ASN A 120 5.55 25.58 5.74
N SER A 121 4.35 25.28 6.26
CA SER A 121 3.59 24.16 5.71
C SER A 121 3.34 24.49 4.24
N PRO A 122 3.69 23.61 3.29
CA PRO A 122 3.37 23.84 1.89
C PRO A 122 1.87 24.06 1.77
N LYS A 123 1.47 25.07 0.99
CA LYS A 123 0.05 25.35 0.79
C LYS A 123 -0.60 24.16 0.08
N ASP A 124 -1.88 23.92 0.31
CA ASP A 124 -2.61 22.80 -0.32
C ASP A 124 -2.46 22.82 -1.86
N SER A 125 -2.35 24.00 -2.47
CA SER A 125 -2.10 24.16 -3.89
C SER A 125 -0.74 23.62 -4.35
N GLU A 126 0.30 23.75 -3.53
CA GLU A 126 1.65 23.23 -3.80
C GLU A 126 1.68 21.71 -3.61
N TRP A 127 0.96 21.20 -2.60
CA TRP A 127 0.74 19.76 -2.42
C TRP A 127 0.02 19.13 -3.61
N PHE A 128 -1.07 19.74 -4.07
CA PHE A 128 -1.82 19.26 -5.23
C PHE A 128 -0.95 19.25 -6.49
N SER A 129 -0.22 20.34 -6.76
CA SER A 129 0.66 20.42 -7.93
C SER A 129 1.80 19.39 -7.88
N HIS A 130 2.38 19.16 -6.70
CA HIS A 130 3.41 18.15 -6.52
C HIS A 130 2.87 16.73 -6.69
N PHE A 131 1.69 16.46 -6.12
CA PHE A 131 0.99 15.19 -6.27
C PHE A 131 0.67 14.92 -7.75
N GLU A 132 0.12 15.91 -8.45
CA GLU A 132 -0.18 15.84 -9.87
C GLU A 132 1.10 15.59 -10.68
N GLN A 133 2.22 16.25 -10.39
CA GLN A 133 3.51 15.96 -11.03
C GLN A 133 4.04 14.54 -10.79
N LEU A 134 3.81 13.96 -9.63
CA LEU A 134 4.25 12.59 -9.32
C LEU A 134 3.40 11.55 -10.06
N HIS A 135 2.10 11.81 -10.22
CA HIS A 135 1.16 10.89 -10.83
C HIS A 135 0.96 11.09 -12.35
N CYS A 136 1.23 12.29 -12.87
CA CYS A 136 1.13 12.60 -14.31
C CYS A 136 2.37 12.19 -15.13
N LYS A 137 3.40 11.58 -14.51
CA LYS A 137 4.55 11.01 -15.26
C LYS A 137 4.17 9.80 -16.13
N HIS A 138 3.00 9.19 -15.89
CA HIS A 138 2.36 8.34 -16.89
C HIS A 138 1.35 9.21 -17.63
N GLN A 139 1.81 9.91 -18.68
CA GLN A 139 0.91 10.31 -19.76
C GLN A 139 0.43 9.02 -20.41
N ILE A 140 -0.62 8.41 -19.85
CA ILE A 140 -1.45 7.45 -20.55
C ILE A 140 -1.81 8.15 -21.85
N SER A 141 -1.39 7.59 -22.97
CA SER A 141 -1.59 8.25 -24.26
C SER A 141 -3.09 8.51 -24.44
N ASN A 142 -3.49 9.61 -25.08
CA ASN A 142 -4.92 9.92 -25.29
C ASN A 142 -5.72 8.71 -25.83
N LYS A 143 -5.07 7.84 -26.61
CA LYS A 143 -5.63 6.58 -27.12
C LYS A 143 -5.94 5.54 -26.04
N GLU A 144 -5.08 5.38 -25.05
CA GLU A 144 -5.31 4.46 -23.92
C GLU A 144 -6.41 5.00 -23.00
N HIS A 145 -6.48 6.33 -22.81
CA HIS A 145 -7.57 6.97 -22.08
C HIS A 145 -8.93 6.79 -22.78
N GLU A 146 -8.98 6.97 -24.10
CA GLU A 146 -10.18 6.70 -24.90
C GLU A 146 -10.61 5.23 -24.79
N GLY A 147 -9.68 4.28 -24.87
CA GLY A 147 -9.97 2.85 -24.69
C GLY A 147 -10.52 2.51 -23.30
N ILE A 148 -10.01 3.14 -22.24
CA ILE A 148 -10.54 2.97 -20.88
C ILE A 148 -11.98 3.53 -20.79
N ILE A 149 -12.22 4.71 -21.36
CA ILE A 149 -13.56 5.33 -21.35
C ILE A 149 -14.57 4.49 -22.12
N GLU A 150 -14.19 3.93 -23.26
CA GLU A 150 -15.05 3.06 -24.07
C GLU A 150 -15.38 1.75 -23.33
N ASN A 151 -14.38 1.14 -22.68
CA ASN A 151 -14.59 -0.03 -21.83
C ASN A 151 -15.54 0.27 -20.66
N LEU A 152 -15.39 1.43 -20.01
CA LEU A 152 -16.27 1.82 -18.90
C LEU A 152 -17.71 2.05 -19.39
N LYS A 153 -17.91 2.69 -20.54
CA LYS A 153 -19.23 2.82 -21.16
C LYS A 153 -19.87 1.46 -21.46
N HIS A 154 -19.09 0.52 -22.00
CA HIS A 154 -19.56 -0.83 -22.27
C HIS A 154 -20.02 -1.56 -21.00
N ILE A 155 -19.23 -1.46 -19.91
CA ILE A 155 -19.57 -2.08 -18.62
C ILE A 155 -20.85 -1.48 -18.03
N VAL A 156 -21.00 -0.15 -18.07
CA VAL A 156 -22.21 0.52 -17.58
C VAL A 156 -23.44 0.11 -18.38
N ASN A 157 -23.34 0.06 -19.71
CA ASN A 157 -24.44 -0.40 -20.56
C ASN A 157 -24.81 -1.86 -20.28
N SER A 158 -23.81 -2.74 -20.09
CA SER A 158 -24.04 -4.15 -19.75
C SER A 158 -24.75 -4.30 -18.40
N LYS A 159 -24.38 -3.48 -17.41
CA LYS A 159 -25.03 -3.46 -16.09
C LYS A 159 -26.48 -3.01 -16.18
N ASN A 160 -26.78 -1.98 -16.98
CA ASN A 160 -28.15 -1.52 -17.18
C ASN A 160 -29.02 -2.61 -17.84
N LEU A 161 -28.46 -3.35 -18.80
CA LEU A 161 -29.16 -4.46 -19.46
C LEU A 161 -29.44 -5.63 -18.48
N LEU A 162 -28.52 -5.90 -17.55
CA LEU A 162 -28.76 -6.89 -16.49
C LEU A 162 -29.86 -6.42 -15.51
N ASN A 163 -29.90 -5.13 -15.17
CA ASN A 163 -30.97 -4.59 -14.31
C ASN A 163 -32.35 -4.68 -14.97
N GLU A 164 -32.43 -4.60 -16.31
CA GLU A 164 -33.69 -4.82 -17.04
C GLU A 164 -34.14 -6.30 -16.97
N LEU A 165 -33.18 -7.24 -16.91
CA LEU A 165 -33.45 -8.67 -16.77
C LEU A 165 -33.79 -9.11 -15.34
N ASP A 166 -33.37 -8.33 -14.34
CA ASP A 166 -33.70 -8.55 -12.92
C ASP A 166 -35.11 -8.05 -12.54
N THR A 167 -35.97 -7.76 -13.53
CA THR A 167 -37.38 -7.47 -13.26
C THR A 167 -38.09 -8.73 -12.77
N GLU A 168 -38.84 -8.61 -11.67
CA GLU A 168 -39.59 -9.74 -11.11
C GLU A 168 -40.61 -10.24 -12.14
N ILE A 169 -40.54 -11.55 -12.46
CA ILE A 169 -41.50 -12.19 -13.37
C ILE A 169 -42.90 -12.05 -12.77
N THR A 170 -43.77 -11.34 -13.49
CA THR A 170 -45.12 -11.05 -12.99
C THR A 170 -46.05 -12.25 -13.16
N ASN A 171 -47.04 -12.39 -12.25
CA ASN A 171 -48.07 -13.42 -12.38
C ASN A 171 -48.85 -13.34 -13.71
N GLU A 172 -49.00 -12.14 -14.28
CA GLU A 172 -49.64 -11.93 -15.57
C GLU A 172 -48.81 -12.50 -16.73
N GLU A 173 -47.50 -12.33 -16.72
CA GLU A 173 -46.59 -12.93 -17.70
C GLU A 173 -46.61 -14.45 -17.61
N ILE A 174 -46.63 -15.02 -16.40
CA ILE A 174 -46.75 -16.47 -16.18
C ILE A 174 -48.07 -16.98 -16.77
N LEU A 175 -49.19 -16.31 -16.49
CA LEU A 175 -50.49 -16.68 -17.02
C LEU A 175 -50.55 -16.58 -18.55
N ASN A 176 -49.97 -15.54 -19.13
CA ASN A 176 -49.90 -15.36 -20.58
C ASN A 176 -49.02 -16.42 -21.26
N ALA A 177 -47.88 -16.77 -20.66
CA ALA A 177 -47.01 -17.85 -21.14
C ALA A 177 -47.74 -19.21 -21.08
N ALA A 178 -48.43 -19.51 -19.98
CA ALA A 178 -49.20 -20.73 -19.82
C ALA A 178 -50.33 -20.84 -20.86
N LYS A 179 -51.04 -19.73 -21.14
CA LYS A 179 -52.05 -19.67 -22.21
C LYS A 179 -51.43 -19.96 -23.58
N LYS A 180 -50.29 -19.34 -23.92
CA LYS A 180 -49.59 -19.58 -25.19
C LYS A 180 -49.13 -21.05 -25.35
N ILE A 181 -48.67 -21.69 -24.27
CA ILE A 181 -48.29 -23.10 -24.31
C ILE A 181 -49.52 -23.99 -24.53
N LYS A 182 -50.63 -23.68 -23.86
CA LYS A 182 -51.89 -24.44 -24.01
C LYS A 182 -52.42 -24.36 -25.44
N THR A 183 -52.43 -23.17 -26.06
CA THR A 183 -52.90 -23.01 -27.45
C THR A 183 -51.99 -23.72 -28.44
N LYS A 184 -50.67 -23.64 -28.27
CA LYS A 184 -49.71 -24.33 -29.13
C LYS A 184 -49.87 -25.85 -29.08
N LYS A 185 -50.05 -26.42 -27.88
CA LYS A 185 -50.31 -27.87 -27.70
C LYS A 185 -51.59 -28.32 -28.41
N LEU A 186 -52.64 -27.49 -28.33
CA LEU A 186 -53.93 -27.77 -28.96
C LEU A 186 -53.82 -27.73 -30.49
N HIS A 187 -53.05 -26.77 -31.03
CA HIS A 187 -52.77 -26.69 -32.45
C HIS A 187 -52.00 -27.92 -32.97
N THR A 188 -50.96 -28.35 -32.26
CA THR A 188 -50.18 -29.55 -32.63
C THR A 188 -51.02 -30.83 -32.57
N GLN A 189 -51.94 -30.95 -31.60
CA GLN A 189 -52.86 -32.10 -31.53
C GLN A 189 -53.84 -32.13 -32.72
N ILE A 190 -54.36 -30.97 -33.12
CA ILE A 190 -55.25 -30.85 -34.29
C ILE A 190 -54.50 -31.24 -35.58
N GLU A 191 -53.26 -30.78 -35.78
CA GLU A 191 -52.44 -31.19 -36.93
C GLU A 191 -52.18 -32.70 -36.98
N LEU A 192 -52.05 -33.35 -35.82
CA LEU A 192 -51.79 -34.79 -35.72
C LEU A 192 -53.02 -35.64 -36.02
N ILE A 193 -54.23 -35.11 -35.77
CA ILE A 193 -55.51 -35.76 -36.08
C ILE A 193 -55.87 -35.61 -37.57
N MET A 194 -55.40 -34.54 -38.23
CA MET A 194 -55.66 -34.27 -39.65
C MET A 194 -54.68 -34.95 -40.62
N LYS A 195 -53.68 -35.68 -40.10
CA LYS A 195 -52.75 -36.51 -40.89
C LYS A 195 -53.16 -37.97 -40.81
#